data_AF-U2RR09-F1
#
_entry.id   AF-U2RR09-F1
#
_cell.length_a   1.000
_cell.length_b   1.000
_cell.length_c   1.000
_cell.angle_alpha   90.00
_cell.angle_beta   90.00
_cell.angle_gamma   90.00
#
_symmetry.space_group_name_H-M   'P 1'
#
loop_
_entity.id
_entity.type
_entity.pdbx_description
1 polymer ?
#
loop_
_entity_poly.entity_id
_entity_poly.type
_entity_poly.pdbx_seq_one_letter_code
_entity_poly.pdbx_strand_id
1 'polypeptide(L)'
;MTVVVERPRFERRAASPARTLGIGVAAPRLSWRSSSPDPSWTQAAYEVEVSRRGLVEVFAVESRESVFEPWPGAPLTSREEAEVRVRVRAGDDSPWSEWSAPARVDAGV
;
A
#
# COMPACT_ATOMS: atom_id res chain seq x y z
N MET A 1 8.86 -19.10 -6.45
CA MET A 1 9.74 -17.94 -6.65
C MET A 1 8.90 -16.72 -6.29
N THR A 2 9.17 -16.07 -5.16
CA THR A 2 8.18 -15.18 -4.53
C THR A 2 8.71 -13.76 -4.47
N VAL A 3 7.92 -12.83 -5.01
CA VAL A 3 8.16 -11.39 -4.88
C VAL A 3 7.88 -10.98 -3.44
N VAL A 4 8.80 -10.26 -2.83
CA VAL A 4 8.63 -9.68 -1.49
C VAL A 4 8.32 -8.21 -1.63
N VAL A 5 7.23 -7.76 -1.01
CA VAL A 5 6.80 -6.36 -1.00
C VAL A 5 7.06 -5.77 0.38
N GLU A 6 7.81 -4.67 0.44
CA GLU A 6 7.98 -3.90 1.67
C GLU A 6 6.66 -3.23 2.07
N ARG A 7 6.47 -2.97 3.37
CA ARG A 7 5.30 -2.22 3.86
C ARG A 7 5.14 -0.88 3.11
N PRO A 8 3.91 -0.45 2.80
CA PRO A 8 3.71 0.82 2.11
C PRO A 8 4.13 1.99 3.02
N ARG A 9 4.66 3.03 2.39
CA ARG A 9 4.91 4.35 2.99
C ARG A 9 3.87 5.34 2.49
N PHE A 10 3.55 6.31 3.33
CA PHE A 10 2.58 7.37 3.04
C PHE A 10 3.32 8.68 2.80
N GLU A 11 3.08 9.33 1.66
CA GLU A 11 3.74 10.59 1.26
C GLU A 11 5.27 10.53 1.32
N ARG A 12 5.86 9.34 1.15
CA ARG A 12 7.29 9.04 1.36
C ARG A 12 7.84 9.49 2.72
N ARG A 13 7.00 9.69 3.74
CA ARG A 13 7.47 10.04 5.09
C ARG A 13 8.13 8.83 5.74
N ALA A 14 9.20 9.08 6.48
CA ALA A 14 9.79 8.08 7.36
C ALA A 14 8.78 7.78 8.48
N ALA A 15 8.22 6.58 8.47
CA ALA A 15 7.41 6.10 9.57
C ALA A 15 8.32 5.59 10.70
N SER A 16 7.99 5.90 11.96
CA SER A 16 8.40 5.04 13.09
C SER A 16 7.84 3.63 12.81
N PRO A 17 8.50 2.50 13.16
CA PRO A 17 8.65 1.33 12.26
C PRO A 17 7.38 0.59 11.77
N ALA A 18 6.17 1.06 12.06
CA ALA A 18 4.92 0.62 11.44
C ALA A 18 3.82 1.69 11.35
N ARG A 19 4.05 2.95 11.74
CA ARG A 19 2.99 3.94 11.95
C ARG A 19 3.41 5.36 11.53
N THR A 20 2.54 6.02 10.78
CA THR A 20 2.62 7.45 10.45
C THR A 20 1.46 8.17 11.13
N LEU A 21 1.77 9.04 12.09
CA LEU A 21 0.79 9.81 12.85
C LEU A 21 0.65 11.22 12.27
N GLY A 22 -0.57 11.75 12.26
CA GLY A 22 -0.80 13.16 11.92
C GLY A 22 -0.28 13.54 10.54
N ILE A 23 -0.60 12.75 9.51
CA ILE A 23 -0.03 12.99 8.17
C ILE A 23 -0.50 14.33 7.57
N GLY A 24 -1.65 14.85 8.03
CA GLY A 24 -2.20 16.16 7.64
C GLY A 24 -2.86 16.16 6.26
N VAL A 25 -3.03 14.98 5.65
CA VAL A 25 -3.71 14.79 4.37
C VAL A 25 -4.70 13.65 4.48
N ALA A 26 -5.91 13.85 3.98
CA ALA A 26 -6.99 12.86 4.07
C ALA A 26 -6.83 11.70 3.08
N ALA A 27 -6.09 11.91 1.98
CA ALA A 27 -5.87 10.92 0.93
C ALA A 27 -4.36 10.74 0.69
N PRO A 28 -3.60 10.17 1.66
CA PRO A 28 -2.16 10.07 1.55
C PRO A 28 -1.75 9.09 0.45
N ARG A 29 -0.91 9.55 -0.47
CA ARG A 29 -0.36 8.75 -1.56
C ARG A 29 0.55 7.66 -1.04
N LEU A 30 0.47 6.49 -1.66
CA LEU A 30 1.19 5.30 -1.25
C LEU A 30 2.49 5.15 -2.04
N SER A 31 3.50 4.56 -1.44
CA SER A 31 4.70 4.10 -2.14
C SER A 31 5.24 2.83 -1.50
N TRP A 32 5.69 1.88 -2.31
CA TRP A 32 6.27 0.63 -1.82
C TRP A 32 7.52 0.28 -2.64
N ARG A 33 8.22 -0.76 -2.18
CA ARG A 33 9.32 -1.39 -2.93
C ARG A 33 9.05 -2.88 -3.00
N SER A 34 9.39 -3.47 -4.13
CA SER A 34 9.30 -4.90 -4.35
C SER A 34 10.68 -5.45 -4.70
N SER A 35 10.95 -6.67 -4.26
CA SER A 35 12.18 -7.41 -4.58
C SER A 35 11.81 -8.78 -5.13
N SER A 36 12.43 -9.15 -6.25
CA SER A 36 12.25 -10.45 -6.89
C SER A 36 13.62 -11.08 -7.13
N PRO A 37 13.77 -12.41 -6.93
CA PRO A 37 14.95 -13.13 -7.38
C PRO A 37 15.03 -13.26 -8.92
N ASP A 38 13.95 -12.96 -9.64
CA ASP A 38 13.92 -12.93 -11.10
C ASP A 38 14.23 -11.49 -11.56
N PRO A 39 15.37 -11.23 -12.23
CA PRO A 39 15.72 -9.89 -12.69
C PRO A 39 14.84 -9.39 -13.84
N SER A 40 14.11 -10.28 -14.52
CA SER A 40 13.14 -9.92 -15.57
C SER A 40 11.75 -9.60 -15.02
N TRP A 41 11.52 -9.84 -13.72
CA TRP A 41 10.24 -9.54 -13.10
C TRP A 41 9.94 -8.05 -13.10
N THR A 42 8.71 -7.71 -13.51
CA THR A 42 8.18 -6.35 -13.43
C THR A 42 6.76 -6.40 -12.88
N GLN A 43 6.36 -5.37 -12.13
CA GLN A 43 4.98 -5.22 -11.69
C GLN A 43 4.09 -4.85 -12.90
N ALA A 44 2.93 -5.47 -13.00
CA ALA A 44 1.86 -5.06 -13.92
C ALA A 44 0.61 -4.54 -13.20
N ALA A 45 0.34 -5.07 -12.00
CA ALA A 45 -0.79 -4.64 -11.19
C ALA A 45 -0.46 -4.71 -9.70
N TYR A 46 -1.23 -3.99 -8.91
CA TYR A 46 -1.19 -4.04 -7.46
C TYR A 46 -2.59 -4.13 -6.86
N GLU A 47 -2.67 -4.66 -5.65
CA GLU A 47 -3.82 -4.53 -4.78
C GLU A 47 -3.44 -3.80 -3.50
N VAL A 48 -4.34 -2.96 -3.03
CA VAL A 48 -4.26 -2.28 -1.73
C VAL A 48 -5.39 -2.77 -0.86
N GLU A 49 -5.05 -3.33 0.30
CA GLU A 49 -6.03 -3.59 1.35
C GLU A 49 -6.02 -2.43 2.34
N VAL A 50 -7.20 -1.90 2.66
CA VAL A 50 -7.41 -0.88 3.68
C VAL A 50 -8.34 -1.44 4.75
N SER A 51 -7.82 -1.57 5.96
CA SER A 51 -8.59 -1.95 7.16
C SER A 51 -8.81 -0.73 8.04
N ARG A 52 -10.06 -0.35 8.25
CA ARG A 52 -10.46 0.80 9.08
C ARG A 52 -11.88 0.62 9.60
N ARG A 53 -12.14 1.11 10.82
CA ARG A 53 -13.48 1.03 11.46
C ARG A 53 -14.10 -0.39 11.48
N GLY A 54 -13.26 -1.42 11.55
CA GLY A 54 -13.71 -2.82 11.52
C GLY A 54 -14.15 -3.34 10.13
N LEU A 55 -13.95 -2.55 9.08
CA LEU A 55 -14.21 -2.92 7.68
C LEU A 55 -12.88 -3.12 6.95
N VAL A 56 -12.88 -4.07 6.01
CA VAL A 56 -11.75 -4.35 5.12
C VAL A 56 -12.20 -4.13 3.68
N GLU A 57 -11.50 -3.26 2.96
CA GLU A 57 -11.72 -2.95 1.56
C GLU A 57 -10.46 -3.33 0.77
N VAL A 58 -10.62 -3.97 -0.41
CA VAL A 58 -9.50 -4.33 -1.31
C VAL A 58 -9.72 -3.65 -2.66
N PHE A 59 -8.69 -2.94 -3.13
CA PHE A 59 -8.71 -2.19 -4.37
C PHE A 59 -7.64 -2.71 -5.32
N ALA A 60 -8.03 -3.17 -6.50
CA ALA A 60 -7.12 -3.64 -7.55
C ALA A 60 -6.89 -2.55 -8.60
N VAL A 61 -5.63 -2.37 -9.02
CA VAL A 61 -5.24 -1.37 -10.03
C VAL A 61 -4.23 -1.98 -11.00
N GLU A 62 -4.52 -1.86 -12.29
CA GLU A 62 -3.58 -2.16 -13.37
C GLU A 62 -2.60 -0.99 -13.53
N SER A 63 -1.41 -1.14 -12.95
CA SER A 63 -0.36 -0.13 -12.97
C SER A 63 1.00 -0.75 -12.68
N ARG A 64 2.00 -0.30 -13.44
CA ARG A 64 3.41 -0.65 -13.24
C ARG A 64 4.08 0.24 -12.19
N GLU A 65 3.40 1.29 -11.75
CA GLU A 65 3.91 2.28 -10.82
C GLU A 65 3.81 1.79 -9.36
N SER A 66 4.72 2.30 -8.52
CA SER A 66 4.78 1.95 -7.09
C SER A 66 5.13 3.15 -6.21
N VAL A 67 5.05 4.36 -6.79
CA VAL A 67 5.52 5.60 -6.21
C VAL A 67 4.43 6.64 -6.34
N PHE A 68 3.99 7.16 -5.20
CA PHE A 68 2.92 8.15 -5.09
C PHE A 68 1.60 7.72 -5.74
N GLU A 69 1.29 6.42 -5.71
CA GLU A 69 0.01 5.91 -6.16
C GLU A 69 -1.12 6.51 -5.30
N PRO A 70 -2.27 6.86 -5.89
CA PRO A 70 -3.36 7.51 -5.17
C PRO A 70 -3.91 6.66 -4.02
N TRP A 71 -4.39 7.33 -2.98
CA TRP A 71 -5.22 6.68 -1.96
C TRP A 71 -6.50 6.13 -2.61
N PRO A 72 -6.80 4.82 -2.49
CA PRO A 72 -7.84 4.19 -3.31
C PRO A 72 -9.24 4.24 -2.67
N GLY A 73 -9.34 4.43 -1.35
CA GLY A 73 -10.60 4.45 -0.63
C GLY A 73 -11.16 5.85 -0.41
N ALA A 74 -12.28 5.94 0.32
CA ALA A 74 -12.77 7.23 0.81
C ALA A 74 -11.69 7.97 1.63
N PRO A 75 -11.63 9.32 1.60
CA PRO A 75 -10.67 10.09 2.40
C PRO A 75 -10.79 9.79 3.90
N LEU A 76 -9.65 9.77 4.60
CA LEU A 76 -9.56 9.64 6.04
C LEU A 76 -10.18 10.86 6.72
N THR A 77 -11.01 10.64 7.72
CA THR A 77 -11.52 11.72 8.59
C THR A 77 -10.54 12.04 9.72
N SER A 78 -10.75 13.17 10.41
CA SER A 78 -9.95 13.55 11.59
C SER A 78 -9.86 12.39 12.59
N ARG A 79 -8.64 12.07 13.02
CA ARG A 79 -8.27 10.99 13.95
C ARG A 79 -8.59 9.57 13.47
N GLU A 80 -8.96 9.40 12.20
CA GLU A 80 -9.20 8.07 11.66
C GLU A 80 -7.90 7.34 11.40
N GLU A 81 -7.76 6.16 12.00
CA GLU A 81 -6.66 5.23 11.73
C GLU A 81 -7.07 4.22 10.66
N ALA A 82 -6.17 3.99 9.71
CA ALA A 82 -6.24 2.90 8.74
C ALA A 82 -4.96 2.06 8.79
N GLU A 83 -5.13 0.75 8.69
CA GLU A 83 -4.05 -0.22 8.45
C GLU A 83 -4.06 -0.62 6.97
N VAL A 84 -2.90 -0.54 6.32
CA VAL A 84 -2.78 -0.71 4.87
C VAL A 84 -1.75 -1.78 4.53
N ARG A 85 -2.08 -2.66 3.59
CA ARG A 85 -1.19 -3.66 3.00
C ARG A 85 -1.22 -3.56 1.48
N VAL A 86 -0.11 -3.94 0.84
CA VAL A 86 0.00 -3.98 -0.62
C VAL A 86 0.47 -5.36 -1.07
N ARG A 87 -0.06 -5.85 -2.18
CA ARG A 87 0.50 -6.99 -2.93
C ARG A 87 0.54 -6.67 -4.41
N VAL A 88 1.38 -7.38 -5.15
CA VAL A 88 1.68 -7.07 -6.56
C VAL A 88 1.65 -8.33 -7.41
N ARG A 89 1.43 -8.20 -8.73
CA ARG A 89 1.56 -9.28 -9.71
C ARG A 89 2.23 -8.81 -11.00
N ALA A 90 2.79 -9.73 -11.76
CA ALA A 90 3.53 -9.44 -13.00
C ALA A 90 2.69 -9.38 -14.28
N GLY A 91 1.44 -9.84 -14.23
CA GLY A 91 0.51 -9.89 -15.35
C GLY A 91 -0.78 -10.59 -14.95
N ASP A 92 -1.75 -10.64 -15.85
CA ASP A 92 -3.09 -11.15 -15.56
C ASP A 92 -3.10 -12.61 -15.09
N ASP A 93 -2.30 -13.45 -15.73
CA ASP A 93 -2.18 -14.88 -15.41
C ASP A 93 -1.15 -15.18 -14.32
N SER A 94 -0.49 -14.15 -13.77
CA SER A 94 0.49 -14.31 -12.70
C SER A 94 -0.19 -14.35 -11.34
N PRO A 95 0.24 -15.21 -10.42
CA PRO A 95 -0.25 -15.17 -9.06
C PRO A 95 0.13 -13.84 -8.40
N TRP A 96 -0.74 -13.37 -7.50
CA TRP A 96 -0.39 -12.29 -6.59
C TRP A 96 0.76 -12.70 -5.67
N SER A 97 1.61 -11.74 -5.31
CA SER A 97 2.54 -11.90 -4.20
C SER A 97 1.78 -12.11 -2.88
N GLU A 98 2.52 -12.54 -1.86
CA GLU A 98 2.06 -12.37 -0.48
C GLU A 98 1.80 -10.89 -0.19
N TRP A 99 0.91 -10.63 0.76
CA TRP A 99 0.70 -9.28 1.29
C TRP A 99 1.97 -8.77 1.98
N SER A 100 2.26 -7.49 1.79
CA SER A 100 3.28 -6.80 2.58
C SER A 100 2.96 -6.87 4.08
N ALA A 101 3.98 -6.61 4.91
CA ALA A 101 3.71 -6.23 6.29
C ALA A 101 2.81 -4.98 6.33
N PRO A 102 1.91 -4.85 7.32
CA PRO A 102 1.03 -3.71 7.44
C PRO A 102 1.77 -2.41 7.79
N ALA A 103 1.22 -1.30 7.34
CA ALA A 103 1.58 0.04 7.79
C ALA A 103 0.33 0.82 8.20
N ARG A 104 0.41 1.59 9.28
CA ARG A 104 -0.69 2.38 9.83
C ARG A 104 -0.53 3.85 9.49
N VAL A 105 -1.65 4.50 9.18
CA VAL A 105 -1.73 5.94 8.92
C VAL A 105 -2.92 6.54 9.66
N ASP A 106 -2.75 7.78 10.13
CA ASP A 106 -3.81 8.63 10.64
C ASP A 106 -3.71 10.03 10.00
N ALA A 107 -4.86 10.61 9.66
CA ALA A 107 -4.96 11.96 9.09
C ALA A 107 -4.45 13.05 10.04
N GLY A 108 -4.52 12.83 11.35
CA GLY A 108 -4.32 13.85 12.36
C GLY A 108 -5.61 14.56 12.72
N VAL A 109 -5.47 15.72 13.37
CA VAL A 109 -6.62 16.52 13.85
C VAL A 109 -7.19 17.42 12.77
#